data_AF-A0A257UE48-F1
#
_entry.id   AF-A0A257UE48-F1
#
_cell.length_a   1.000
_cell.length_b   1.000
_cell.length_c   1.000
_cell.angle_alpha   90.00
_cell.angle_beta   90.00
_cell.angle_gamma   90.00
#
_symmetry.space_group_name_H-M   'P 1'
#
loop_
_entity.id
_entity.type
_entity.pdbx_description
1 polymer ?
#
loop_
_entity_poly.entity_id
_entity_poly.type
_entity_poly.pdbx_seq_one_letter_code
_entity_poly.pdbx_strand_id
1 'polypeptide(L)'
;MSGVAAFARWPRRLQVGAAGLTLLALAAVAGPWFTANPNAIVDARAAALLPPGATRFVLVRHDGTTMACESGRRTGAEWVVTRDGAVQTVPAAAVASAGIRRFWLGTDTVGRDVLAR
;
A
#
# COMPACT_ATOMS: atom_id res chain seq x y z
N MET A 1 -22.90 -33.41 9.63
CA MET A 1 -23.43 -32.12 9.13
C MET A 1 -24.35 -31.50 10.18
N SER A 2 -23.84 -31.10 11.36
CA SER A 2 -24.68 -30.70 12.51
C SER A 2 -24.49 -29.26 13.00
N GLY A 3 -23.54 -28.50 12.45
CA GLY A 3 -23.23 -27.13 12.90
C GLY A 3 -24.22 -26.06 12.43
N VAL A 4 -24.80 -26.23 11.22
CA VAL A 4 -25.70 -25.22 10.61
C VAL A 4 -27.04 -25.12 11.35
N ALA A 5 -27.54 -26.24 11.89
CA ALA A 5 -28.81 -26.28 12.63
C ALA A 5 -28.74 -25.62 14.02
N ALA A 6 -27.55 -25.54 14.62
CA ALA A 6 -27.36 -24.93 15.94
C ALA A 6 -27.38 -23.39 15.89
N PHE A 7 -26.86 -22.80 14.81
CA PHE A 7 -26.84 -21.34 14.62
C PHE A 7 -28.24 -20.72 14.52
N ALA A 8 -29.21 -21.46 13.98
CA ALA A 8 -30.59 -20.98 13.83
C ALA A 8 -31.33 -20.78 15.18
N ARG A 9 -30.86 -21.40 16.28
CA ARG A 9 -31.47 -21.29 17.62
C ARG A 9 -30.87 -20.15 18.46
N TRP A 10 -29.85 -19.45 17.96
CA TRP A 10 -29.25 -18.34 18.70
C TRP A 10 -30.12 -17.08 18.62
N PRO A 11 -30.22 -16.30 19.71
CA PRO A 11 -30.90 -15.02 19.66
C PRO A 11 -30.20 -14.10 18.66
N ARG A 12 -30.97 -13.30 17.90
CA ARG A 12 -30.46 -12.44 16.81
C ARG A 12 -29.23 -11.61 17.20
N ARG A 13 -29.14 -11.18 18.46
CA ARG A 13 -28.01 -10.41 19.01
C ARG A 13 -26.69 -11.19 18.98
N LEU A 14 -26.73 -12.49 19.31
CA LEU A 14 -25.58 -13.38 19.27
C LEU A 14 -25.17 -13.70 17.83
N GLN A 15 -26.14 -13.86 16.91
CA GLN A 15 -25.86 -14.04 15.49
C GLN A 15 -25.16 -12.81 14.89
N VAL A 16 -25.66 -11.60 15.20
CA VAL A 16 -25.04 -10.33 14.76
C VAL A 16 -23.64 -10.16 15.37
N GLY A 17 -23.47 -10.46 16.67
CA GLY A 17 -22.17 -10.41 17.32
C GLY A 17 -21.16 -11.40 16.70
N ALA A 18 -21.58 -12.64 16.46
CA ALA A 18 -20.75 -13.65 15.81
C ALA A 18 -20.42 -13.27 14.36
N ALA A 19 -21.36 -12.71 13.61
CA ALA A 19 -21.12 -12.20 12.26
C ALA A 19 -20.12 -11.05 12.27
N GLY A 20 -20.25 -10.10 13.21
CA GLY A 20 -19.30 -9.00 13.39
C GLY A 20 -17.88 -9.49 13.73
N LEU A 21 -17.76 -10.43 14.66
CA LEU A 21 -16.47 -11.06 15.00
C LEU A 21 -15.86 -11.81 13.82
N THR A 22 -16.68 -12.52 13.04
CA THR A 22 -16.22 -13.21 11.84
C THR A 22 -15.70 -12.22 10.79
N LEU A 23 -16.40 -11.10 10.60
CA LEU A 23 -15.97 -10.02 9.70
C LEU A 23 -14.64 -9.40 10.15
N LEU A 24 -14.48 -9.15 11.45
CA LEU A 24 -13.22 -8.67 12.05
C LEU A 24 -12.09 -9.68 11.88
N ALA A 25 -12.35 -10.97 12.11
CA ALA A 25 -11.37 -12.03 11.93
C ALA A 25 -10.95 -12.15 10.47
N LEU A 26 -11.90 -12.09 9.53
CA LEU A 26 -11.60 -12.08 8.09
C LEU A 26 -10.78 -10.85 7.70
N ALA A 27 -11.12 -9.67 8.22
CA ALA A 27 -10.34 -8.45 7.97
C ALA A 27 -8.91 -8.56 8.53
N ALA A 28 -8.72 -9.19 9.70
CA ALA A 28 -7.39 -9.40 10.28
C ALA A 28 -6.54 -10.39 9.48
N VAL A 29 -7.16 -11.46 8.96
CA VAL A 29 -6.45 -12.49 8.15
C VAL A 29 -6.18 -12.01 6.73
N ALA A 30 -7.15 -11.33 6.10
CA ALA A 30 -7.02 -10.85 4.73
C ALA A 30 -6.32 -9.48 4.64
N GLY A 31 -6.27 -8.72 5.73
CA GLY A 31 -5.60 -7.42 5.81
C GLY A 31 -4.19 -7.44 5.22
N PRO A 32 -3.30 -8.36 5.65
CA PRO A 32 -1.94 -8.48 5.12
C PRO A 32 -1.85 -8.68 3.60
N TRP A 33 -2.83 -9.34 2.97
CA TRP A 33 -2.86 -9.52 1.52
C TRP A 33 -3.27 -8.25 0.76
N PHE A 34 -3.98 -7.34 1.41
CA PHE A 34 -4.29 -6.02 0.86
C PHE A 34 -3.23 -4.97 1.18
N THR A 35 -2.40 -5.21 2.20
CA THR A 35 -1.28 -4.33 2.52
C THR A 35 -0.09 -4.62 1.61
N ALA A 36 0.59 -3.56 1.15
CA ALA A 36 1.78 -3.72 0.34
C ALA A 36 2.93 -4.36 1.14
N ASN A 37 3.98 -4.85 0.49
CA ASN A 37 5.07 -5.59 1.15
C ASN A 37 5.70 -4.78 2.33
N PRO A 38 5.71 -5.31 3.58
CA PRO A 38 6.24 -4.63 4.77
C PRO A 38 7.70 -4.23 4.69
N ASN A 39 8.48 -4.99 3.92
CA ASN A 39 9.92 -4.80 3.83
C ASN A 39 10.33 -3.98 2.61
N ALA A 40 9.39 -3.64 1.73
CA ALA A 40 9.68 -2.85 0.55
C ALA A 40 9.96 -1.40 0.95
N ILE A 41 11.24 -1.05 0.97
CA ILE A 41 11.71 0.33 1.09
C ILE A 41 11.41 1.01 -0.25
N VAL A 42 10.46 1.94 -0.26
CA VAL A 42 10.06 2.62 -1.50
C VAL A 42 11.13 3.62 -1.93
N ASP A 43 11.55 4.49 -1.02
CA ASP A 43 12.64 5.46 -1.19
C ASP A 43 12.89 6.19 0.14
N ALA A 44 14.03 5.97 0.78
CA ALA A 44 14.31 6.58 2.09
C ALA A 44 14.40 8.12 2.05
N ARG A 45 14.65 8.72 0.88
CA ARG A 45 14.81 10.17 0.76
C ARG A 45 13.47 10.87 0.51
N ALA A 46 12.65 10.32 -0.38
CA ALA A 46 11.40 10.95 -0.81
C ALA A 46 10.14 10.40 -0.12
N ALA A 47 10.27 9.27 0.59
CA ALA A 47 9.18 8.63 1.31
C ALA A 47 9.40 8.55 2.83
N ALA A 48 10.44 9.15 3.41
CA ALA A 48 10.61 9.16 4.87
C ALA A 48 9.55 10.06 5.55
N LEU A 49 9.01 9.59 6.67
CA LEU A 49 8.14 10.36 7.58
C LEU A 49 6.91 10.98 6.89
N LEU A 50 6.30 10.28 5.93
CA LEU A 50 5.08 10.76 5.31
C LEU A 50 3.92 10.69 6.30
N PRO A 51 3.05 11.72 6.33
CA PRO A 51 1.86 11.69 7.17
C PRO A 51 0.88 10.61 6.69
N PRO A 52 -0.04 10.15 7.56
CA PRO A 52 -1.07 9.20 7.19
C PRO A 52 -1.95 9.75 6.06
N GLY A 53 -2.31 8.88 5.12
CA GLY A 53 -3.10 9.20 3.94
C GLY A 53 -2.32 9.81 2.77
N ALA A 54 -1.02 10.06 2.92
CA ALA A 54 -0.17 10.61 1.87
C ALA A 54 -0.10 9.71 0.63
N THR A 55 0.07 10.33 -0.54
CA THR A 55 0.27 9.63 -1.80
C THR A 55 1.62 10.01 -2.41
N ARG A 56 2.29 9.04 -3.04
CA ARG A 56 3.50 9.26 -3.83
C ARG A 56 3.40 8.55 -5.17
N PHE A 57 4.01 9.16 -6.18
CA PHE A 57 4.25 8.51 -7.44
C PHE A 57 5.47 7.60 -7.31
N VAL A 58 5.34 6.34 -7.66
CA VAL A 58 6.38 5.32 -7.48
C VAL A 58 6.75 4.74 -8.83
N LEU A 59 8.04 4.73 -9.11
CA LEU A 59 8.65 4.12 -10.27
C LEU A 59 9.46 2.91 -9.83
N VAL A 60 9.17 1.76 -10.41
CA VAL A 60 9.96 0.54 -10.23
C VAL A 60 10.81 0.36 -11.48
N ARG A 61 12.12 0.29 -11.31
CA ARG A 61 13.06 0.04 -12.40
C ARG A 61 13.24 -1.46 -12.63
N HIS A 62 13.78 -1.81 -13.80
CA HIS A 62 14.11 -3.19 -14.16
C HIS A 62 15.16 -3.82 -13.25
N ASP A 63 16.00 -3.02 -12.59
CA ASP A 63 16.97 -3.48 -11.58
C ASP A 63 16.33 -3.81 -10.21
N GLY A 64 15.01 -3.64 -10.07
CA GLY A 64 14.28 -3.83 -8.82
C GLY A 64 14.35 -2.65 -7.86
N THR A 65 15.09 -1.59 -8.19
CA THR A 65 15.12 -0.37 -7.39
C THR A 65 13.81 0.39 -7.55
N THR A 66 13.38 0.98 -6.44
CA THR A 66 12.16 1.76 -6.39
C THR A 66 12.52 3.22 -6.15
N MET A 67 11.83 4.13 -6.84
CA MET A 67 12.01 5.57 -6.70
C MET A 67 10.67 6.20 -6.40
N ALA A 68 10.58 6.94 -5.29
CA ALA A 68 9.40 7.70 -4.93
C ALA A 68 9.56 9.16 -5.39
N CYS A 69 8.49 9.72 -5.91
CA CYS A 69 8.41 11.07 -6.43
C CYS A 69 7.09 11.70 -5.97
N GLU A 70 7.07 13.03 -5.90
CA GLU A 70 5.86 13.79 -5.61
C GLU A 70 4.87 13.69 -6.77
N SER A 71 5.40 13.75 -7.99
CA SER A 71 4.63 13.57 -9.23
C SER A 71 5.53 12.98 -10.32
N GLY A 72 4.90 12.37 -11.32
CA GLY A 72 5.58 11.83 -12.47
C GLY A 72 4.69 11.86 -13.70
N ARG A 73 5.25 12.25 -14.84
CA ARG A 73 4.59 12.24 -16.13
C ARG A 73 5.48 11.57 -17.15
N ARG A 74 4.90 10.72 -18.00
CA ARG A 74 5.61 10.15 -19.13
C ARG A 74 5.60 11.12 -20.30
N THR A 75 6.77 11.42 -20.83
CA THR A 75 7.01 12.32 -21.95
C THR A 75 7.73 11.52 -23.04
N GLY A 76 6.97 10.64 -23.70
CA GLY A 76 7.51 9.74 -24.74
C GLY A 76 8.53 8.72 -24.19
N ALA A 77 9.81 8.97 -24.48
CA ALA A 77 10.93 8.11 -24.12
C ALA A 77 11.43 8.30 -22.68
N GLU A 78 10.93 9.30 -21.97
CA GLU A 78 11.35 9.64 -20.61
C GLU A 78 10.17 9.79 -19.67
N TRP A 79 10.44 9.63 -18.39
CA TRP A 79 9.59 10.04 -17.29
C TRP A 79 10.17 11.32 -16.71
N VAL A 80 9.38 12.38 -16.70
CA VAL A 80 9.69 13.63 -15.99
C VAL A 80 9.05 13.53 -14.62
N VAL A 81 9.86 13.57 -13.58
CA VAL A 81 9.42 13.39 -12.20
C VAL A 81 9.87 14.55 -11.33
N THR A 82 9.05 14.89 -10.34
CA THR A 82 9.43 15.87 -9.31
C THR A 82 9.78 15.13 -8.03
N ARG A 83 11.01 15.34 -7.55
CA ARG A 83 11.54 14.72 -6.33
C ARG A 83 12.32 15.77 -5.55
N ASP A 84 11.98 15.95 -4.27
CA ASP A 84 12.55 16.97 -3.39
C ASP A 84 12.45 18.39 -4.00
N GLY A 85 11.33 18.71 -4.63
CA GLY A 85 11.13 19.98 -5.36
C GLY A 85 11.96 20.15 -6.63
N ALA A 86 12.83 19.20 -6.99
CA ALA A 86 13.62 19.23 -8.22
C ALA A 86 13.00 18.34 -9.31
N VAL A 87 13.05 18.81 -10.55
CA VAL A 87 12.65 18.00 -11.71
C VAL A 87 13.81 17.10 -12.13
N GLN A 88 13.54 15.81 -12.27
CA GLN A 88 14.49 14.81 -12.75
C GLN A 88 13.88 14.06 -13.93
N THR A 89 14.72 13.66 -14.88
CA THR A 89 14.32 12.81 -16.00
C THR A 89 14.84 11.40 -15.79
N VAL A 90 13.97 10.42 -16.04
CA VAL A 90 14.28 8.99 -15.95
C VAL A 90 13.94 8.33 -17.28
N PRO A 91 14.87 7.62 -17.93
CA PRO A 91 14.58 6.91 -19.18
C PRO A 91 13.42 5.92 -19.01
N ALA A 92 12.41 5.97 -19.87
CA ALA A 92 11.26 5.07 -19.79
C ALA A 92 11.65 3.60 -20.02
N ALA A 93 12.72 3.35 -20.77
CA ALA A 93 13.29 2.02 -20.97
C ALA A 93 13.88 1.41 -19.69
N ALA A 94 14.18 2.23 -18.67
CA ALA A 94 14.68 1.74 -17.38
C ALA A 94 13.54 1.41 -16.40
N VAL A 95 12.30 1.82 -16.70
CA VAL A 95 11.13 1.71 -15.82
C VAL A 95 10.33 0.46 -16.18
N ALA A 96 10.30 -0.50 -15.25
CA ALA A 96 9.49 -1.71 -15.36
C ALA A 96 8.00 -1.44 -15.08
N SER A 97 7.70 -0.62 -14.08
CA SER A 97 6.33 -0.22 -13.75
C SER A 97 6.27 1.15 -13.07
N ALA A 98 5.14 1.82 -13.19
CA ALA A 98 4.89 3.13 -12.61
C ALA A 98 3.47 3.17 -12.04
N GLY A 99 3.28 3.81 -10.88
CA GLY A 99 1.97 3.89 -10.26
C GLY A 99 1.91 4.83 -9.07
N ILE A 100 0.69 5.17 -8.65
CA ILE A 100 0.46 5.93 -7.42
C ILE A 100 0.34 4.95 -6.26
N ARG A 101 1.12 5.16 -5.20
CA ARG A 101 1.01 4.42 -3.95
C ARG A 101 0.48 5.34 -2.86
N ARG A 102 -0.49 4.84 -2.10
CA ARG A 102 -1.08 5.53 -0.94
C ARG A 102 -0.57 4.88 0.34
N PHE A 103 -0.06 5.70 1.25
CA PHE A 103 0.41 5.31 2.57
C PHE A 103 -0.64 5.66 3.60
N TRP A 104 -1.48 4.68 3.95
CA TRP A 104 -2.64 4.91 4.81
C TRP A 104 -2.26 5.31 6.24
N LEU A 105 -1.26 4.65 6.83
CA LEU A 105 -0.73 5.01 8.16
C LEU A 105 0.58 5.81 8.08
N GLY A 106 0.94 6.27 6.88
CA GLY A 106 2.19 6.99 6.66
C GLY A 106 3.38 6.05 6.53
N THR A 107 4.57 6.62 6.66
CA THR A 107 5.83 5.88 6.51
C THR A 107 6.81 6.12 7.64
N ASP A 108 7.73 5.17 7.87
CA ASP A 108 8.81 5.29 8.84
C ASP A 108 9.98 6.18 8.34
N THR A 109 11.04 6.28 9.13
CA THR A 109 12.25 7.08 8.82
C THR A 109 13.01 6.62 7.58
N VAL A 110 12.74 5.41 7.09
CA VAL A 110 13.37 4.86 5.88
C VAL A 110 12.37 4.70 4.73
N GLY A 111 11.13 5.18 4.90
CA GLY A 111 10.10 5.17 3.85
C GLY A 111 9.38 3.84 3.66
N ARG A 112 9.30 3.00 4.70
CA ARG A 112 8.45 1.81 4.73
C ARG A 112 7.05 2.17 5.17
N ASP A 113 6.07 1.47 4.62
CA ASP A 113 4.66 1.65 4.95
C ASP A 113 4.35 1.11 6.35
N VAL A 114 3.83 1.95 7.23
CA VAL A 114 3.48 1.56 8.62
C VAL A 114 2.31 0.57 8.63
N LEU A 115 1.38 0.69 7.68
CA LEU A 115 0.21 -0.19 7.61
C LEU A 115 0.57 -1.61 7.16
N ALA A 116 1.70 -1.79 6.51
CA ALA A 116 2.15 -3.10 6.07
C ALA A 116 2.74 -3.97 7.19
N ARG A 117 2.93 -3.41 8.39
CA ARG A 117 3.56 -4.06 9.54
C ARG A 117 2.56 -4.79 10.43
#